data_AF-A0A165HHU8-F1
#
_entry.id   AF-A0A165HHU8-F1
#
_cell.length_a   1.000
_cell.length_b   1.000
_cell.length_c   1.000
_cell.angle_alpha   90.00
_cell.angle_beta   90.00
_cell.angle_gamma   90.00
#
_symmetry.space_group_name_H-M   'P 1'
#
loop_
_entity.id
_entity.type
_entity.pdbx_description
1 polymer ?
#
loop_
_entity_poly.entity_id
_entity_poly.type
_entity_poly.pdbx_seq_one_letter_code
_entity_poly.pdbx_strand_id
1 'polypeptide(L)'
;ESTRQSAVKAQIMELAAAMEAFRSRNFSYSGAASDTAITSRTANDFYTVSVTVDASDVQSYTIAAVPVAAKNMNGTETFMLNEQGETCMKVAATCSMATDHSW
;
A
#
# COMPACT_ATOMS: atom_id res chain seq x y z
N GLU A 1 -13.47 -13.57 -0.42
CA GLU A 1 -12.41 -12.83 0.31
C GLU A 1 -11.96 -13.65 1.52
N SER A 2 -10.65 -13.78 1.73
CA SER A 2 -10.05 -14.51 2.86
C SER A 2 -9.67 -13.56 4.00
N THR A 3 -9.54 -14.09 5.22
CA THR A 3 -9.09 -13.31 6.40
C THR A 3 -7.77 -12.58 6.16
N ARG A 4 -6.86 -13.15 5.35
CA ARG A 4 -5.56 -12.53 5.04
C ARG A 4 -5.71 -11.31 4.12
N GLN A 5 -6.63 -11.36 3.17
CA GLN A 5 -6.94 -10.23 2.29
C GLN A 5 -7.56 -9.08 3.08
N SER A 6 -8.51 -9.39 3.97
CA SER A 6 -9.10 -8.37 4.84
C SER A 6 -8.10 -7.80 5.85
N ALA A 7 -7.15 -8.60 6.33
CA ALA A 7 -6.08 -8.12 7.22
C ALA A 7 -5.11 -7.17 6.49
N VAL A 8 -4.70 -7.49 5.26
CA VAL A 8 -3.80 -6.59 4.50
C VAL A 8 -4.52 -5.32 4.05
N LYS A 9 -5.83 -5.38 3.75
CA LYS A 9 -6.69 -4.20 3.57
C LYS A 9 -6.58 -3.25 4.76
N ALA A 10 -6.79 -3.77 5.97
CA ALA A 10 -6.69 -2.99 7.20
C ALA A 10 -5.28 -2.40 7.40
N GLN A 11 -4.23 -3.18 7.13
CA GLN A 11 -2.85 -2.71 7.21
C GLN A 11 -2.56 -1.56 6.22
N ILE A 12 -3.07 -1.65 4.98
CA ILE A 12 -2.94 -0.57 4.00
C ILE A 12 -3.62 0.71 4.50
N MET A 13 -4.79 0.61 5.14
CA MET A 13 -5.47 1.78 5.73
C MET A 13 -4.71 2.36 6.92
N GLU A 14 -4.09 1.53 7.76
CA GLU A 14 -3.22 2.01 8.84
C GLU A 14 -2.00 2.76 8.28
N LEU A 15 -1.36 2.22 7.24
CA LEU A 15 -0.26 2.87 6.55
C LEU A 15 -0.70 4.21 5.94
N ALA A 16 -1.87 4.28 5.30
CA ALA A 16 -2.42 5.51 4.75
C ALA A 16 -2.59 6.58 5.84
N ALA A 17 -3.16 6.21 7.00
CA ALA A 17 -3.27 7.12 8.14
C ALA A 17 -1.88 7.59 8.65
N ALA A 18 -0.88 6.70 8.68
CA ALA A 18 0.49 7.07 9.03
C ALA A 18 1.13 8.01 8.01
N MET A 19 0.83 7.85 6.72
CA MET A 19 1.26 8.76 5.65
C MET A 19 0.68 10.15 5.86
N GLU A 20 -0.63 10.26 6.12
CA GLU A 20 -1.25 11.56 6.40
C GLU A 20 -0.67 12.22 7.66
N ALA A 21 -0.42 11.44 8.71
CA ALA A 21 0.23 11.93 9.92
C ALA A 21 1.67 12.40 9.64
N PHE A 22 2.41 11.71 8.77
CA PHE A 22 3.73 12.17 8.30
C PHE A 22 3.61 13.49 7.54
N ARG A 23 2.70 13.59 6.56
CA ARG A 23 2.49 14.82 5.78
C ARG A 23 2.08 15.99 6.64
N SER A 24 1.24 15.79 7.65
CA SER A 24 0.82 16.87 8.56
C SER A 24 1.98 17.54 9.30
N ARG A 25 3.07 16.80 9.52
CA ARG A 25 4.28 17.29 10.22
C ARG A 25 5.36 17.80 9.27
N ASN A 26 5.40 17.29 8.04
CA ASN A 26 6.47 17.56 7.07
C ASN A 26 6.01 18.37 5.84
N PHE A 27 4.71 18.63 5.71
CA PHE A 27 4.05 19.31 4.58
C PHE A 27 4.23 18.64 3.21
N SER A 28 4.82 17.45 3.16
CA SER A 28 4.96 16.59 1.98
C SER A 28 5.15 15.13 2.41
N TYR A 29 5.11 14.20 1.46
CA TYR A 29 5.48 12.79 1.68
C TYR A 29 6.96 12.52 1.45
N SER A 30 7.76 13.55 1.13
CA SER A 30 9.20 13.36 0.89
C SER A 30 9.89 12.74 2.11
N GLY A 31 10.60 11.63 1.90
CA GLY A 31 11.26 10.86 2.96
C GLY A 31 10.36 9.90 3.73
N ALA A 32 9.04 9.88 3.49
CA ALA A 32 8.10 9.03 4.20
C ALA A 32 8.41 7.52 4.05
N ALA A 33 8.84 7.09 2.87
CA ALA A 33 9.21 5.70 2.59
C ALA A 33 10.43 5.19 3.41
N SER A 34 11.21 6.10 3.99
CA SER A 34 12.36 5.79 4.85
C SER A 34 12.09 6.05 6.33
N ASP A 35 10.91 6.60 6.68
CA ASP A 35 10.54 6.90 8.06
C ASP A 35 10.28 5.61 8.84
N THR A 36 10.82 5.51 10.06
CA THR A 36 10.73 4.29 10.87
C THR A 36 9.28 4.01 11.33
N ALA A 37 8.46 5.04 11.55
CA ALA A 37 7.06 4.85 11.87
C ALA A 37 6.31 4.25 10.68
N ILE A 38 6.65 4.60 9.45
CA ILE A 38 6.00 4.01 8.26
C ILE A 38 6.54 2.61 7.98
N THR A 39 7.86 2.45 7.91
CA THR A 39 8.52 1.18 7.55
C THR A 39 8.27 0.05 8.56
N SER A 40 8.10 0.36 9.86
CA SER A 40 7.72 -0.67 10.85
C SER A 40 6.33 -1.26 10.63
N ARG A 41 5.45 -0.56 9.90
CA ARG A 41 4.07 -0.97 9.60
C ARG A 41 3.94 -1.76 8.30
N THR A 42 5.01 -1.95 7.53
CA THR A 42 4.98 -2.72 6.27
C THR A 42 5.24 -4.21 6.47
N ALA A 43 5.62 -4.64 7.68
CA ALA A 43 5.87 -6.05 7.96
C ALA A 43 4.61 -6.90 7.77
N ASN A 44 4.67 -7.91 6.90
CA ASN A 44 3.57 -8.85 6.66
C ASN A 44 4.14 -10.17 6.11
N ASP A 45 3.63 -11.30 6.61
CA ASP A 45 4.10 -12.64 6.22
C ASP A 45 3.52 -13.14 4.89
N PHE A 46 2.40 -12.58 4.43
CA PHE A 46 1.62 -13.05 3.29
C PHE A 46 1.66 -12.09 2.10
N TYR A 47 1.99 -10.83 2.35
CA TYR A 47 2.09 -9.78 1.34
C TYR A 47 3.41 -9.04 1.49
N THR A 48 4.05 -8.72 0.37
CA THR A 48 5.07 -7.69 0.33
C THR A 48 4.37 -6.34 0.31
N VAL A 49 4.36 -5.65 1.45
CA VAL A 49 3.77 -4.32 1.57
C VAL A 49 4.86 -3.27 1.40
N SER A 50 4.61 -2.28 0.54
CA SER A 50 5.58 -1.22 0.25
C SER A 50 4.89 0.12 0.10
N VAL A 51 5.60 1.19 0.47
CA VAL A 51 5.20 2.58 0.23
C VAL A 51 6.18 3.19 -0.76
N THR A 52 5.66 3.83 -1.80
CA THR A 52 6.44 4.59 -2.78
C THR A 52 5.96 6.03 -2.81
N VAL A 53 6.90 6.96 -2.88
CA VAL A 53 6.66 8.39 -3.07
C VAL A 53 7.48 8.80 -4.28
N ASP A 54 6.85 9.42 -5.28
CA ASP A 54 7.56 9.86 -6.48
C ASP A 54 8.47 11.04 -6.13
N ALA A 55 9.73 11.00 -6.53
CA ALA A 55 10.67 12.10 -6.30
C ALA A 55 10.30 13.36 -7.08
N SER A 56 9.56 13.22 -8.19
CA SER A 56 9.04 14.31 -9.00
C SER A 56 7.69 14.85 -8.51
N ASP A 57 6.98 14.07 -7.69
CA ASP A 57 5.73 14.47 -7.04
C ASP A 57 5.68 14.03 -5.57
N VAL A 58 6.24 14.90 -4.72
CA VAL A 58 6.31 14.67 -3.27
C VAL A 58 4.97 14.85 -2.55
N GLN A 59 3.89 15.18 -3.28
CA GLN A 59 2.53 15.26 -2.74
C GLN A 59 1.72 14.00 -3.00
N SER A 60 2.31 13.00 -3.65
CA SER A 60 1.63 11.77 -4.03
C SER A 60 2.35 10.53 -3.49
N TYR A 61 1.59 9.49 -3.14
CA TYR A 61 2.15 8.22 -2.70
C TYR A 61 1.36 7.05 -3.24
N THR A 62 1.97 5.87 -3.18
CA THR A 62 1.26 4.62 -3.42
C THR A 62 1.68 3.61 -2.37
N ILE A 63 0.68 2.98 -1.76
CA ILE A 63 0.85 1.80 -0.94
C ILE A 63 0.46 0.61 -1.81
N ALA A 64 1.33 -0.39 -1.88
CA ALA A 64 1.06 -1.63 -2.59
C ALA A 64 1.23 -2.82 -1.64
N ALA A 65 0.35 -3.82 -1.76
CA ALA A 65 0.49 -5.12 -1.14
C ALA A 65 0.44 -6.21 -2.21
N VAL A 66 1.60 -6.80 -2.48
CA VAL A 66 1.77 -7.85 -3.50
C VAL A 66 1.80 -9.22 -2.81
N PRO A 67 0.96 -10.20 -3.19
CA PRO A 67 0.90 -11.48 -2.52
C PRO A 67 2.21 -12.27 -2.65
N VAL A 68 2.66 -12.86 -1.55
CA VAL A 68 3.89 -13.66 -1.50
C VAL A 68 3.59 -15.08 -1.96
N ALA A 69 4.06 -15.45 -3.16
CA ALA A 69 3.81 -16.76 -3.75
C ALA A 69 4.23 -17.94 -2.85
N ALA A 70 5.37 -17.82 -2.16
CA ALA A 70 5.90 -18.83 -1.24
C ALA A 70 5.04 -19.06 0.02
N LYS A 71 3.98 -18.26 0.24
CA LYS A 71 3.13 -18.27 1.44
C LYS A 71 1.70 -18.73 1.13
N ASN A 72 1.53 -19.45 0.03
CA ASN A 72 0.24 -19.95 -0.48
C ASN A 72 -0.76 -18.81 -0.80
N MET A 73 -0.24 -17.65 -1.20
CA MET A 73 -1.05 -16.52 -1.67
C MET A 73 -1.11 -16.44 -3.20
N ASN A 74 -0.62 -17.46 -3.91
CA ASN A 74 -0.70 -17.52 -5.36
C ASN A 74 -2.17 -17.51 -5.83
N GLY A 75 -2.47 -16.78 -6.90
CA GLY A 75 -3.83 -16.61 -7.40
C GLY A 75 -4.70 -15.64 -6.60
N THR A 76 -4.14 -14.92 -5.63
CA THR A 76 -4.83 -13.81 -4.94
C THR A 76 -4.44 -12.46 -5.53
N GLU A 77 -5.24 -11.44 -5.22
CA GLU A 77 -5.07 -10.10 -5.74
C GLU A 77 -3.90 -9.34 -5.08
N THR A 78 -3.19 -8.57 -5.90
CA THR A 78 -2.44 -7.39 -5.45
C THR A 78 -3.42 -6.29 -5.14
N PHE A 79 -3.10 -5.50 -4.13
CA PHE A 79 -3.90 -4.38 -3.69
C PHE A 79 -3.10 -3.10 -3.64
N MET A 80 -3.69 -1.98 -4.06
CA MET A 80 -3.02 -0.68 -4.02
C MET A 80 -3.96 0.41 -3.54
N LEU A 81 -3.39 1.44 -2.90
CA LEU A 81 -4.07 2.66 -2.46
C LEU A 81 -3.16 3.89 -2.66
N ASN A 82 -3.72 5.02 -3.07
CA ASN A 82 -3.02 6.31 -3.20
C ASN A 82 -3.53 7.37 -2.21
N GLU A 83 -2.92 8.55 -2.23
CA GLU A 83 -3.26 9.69 -1.37
C GLU A 83 -4.69 10.22 -1.55
N GLN A 84 -5.33 9.99 -2.71
CA GLN A 84 -6.72 10.36 -2.95
C GLN A 84 -7.71 9.31 -2.39
N GLY A 85 -7.22 8.19 -1.85
CA GLY A 85 -8.05 7.08 -1.43
C GLY A 85 -8.59 6.26 -2.60
N GLU A 86 -8.05 6.44 -3.81
CA GLU A 86 -8.33 5.55 -4.92
C GLU A 86 -7.66 4.20 -4.66
N THR A 87 -8.31 3.15 -5.12
CA THR A 87 -7.90 1.78 -4.83
C THR A 87 -8.03 0.90 -6.06
N CYS A 88 -7.20 -0.12 -6.13
CA CYS A 88 -7.37 -1.18 -7.11
C CYS A 88 -7.02 -2.56 -6.56
N MET A 89 -7.58 -3.58 -7.19
CA MET A 89 -7.27 -4.98 -6.97
C MET A 89 -7.18 -5.77 -8.28
N LYS A 90 -6.18 -6.66 -8.38
CA LYS A 90 -6.01 -7.55 -9.54
C LYS A 90 -5.15 -8.75 -9.20
N VAL A 91 -5.49 -9.93 -9.73
CA VAL A 91 -4.60 -11.11 -9.71
C VAL A 91 -3.46 -10.92 -10.72
N ALA A 92 -2.49 -10.08 -10.34
CA ALA A 92 -1.30 -9.72 -11.09
C ALA A 92 -0.25 -9.12 -10.13
N ALA A 93 0.95 -8.80 -10.60
CA ALA A 93 1.98 -8.15 -9.78
C ALA A 93 1.67 -6.69 -9.43
N THR A 94 0.79 -6.03 -10.20
CA THR A 94 0.38 -4.64 -10.03
C THR A 94 -1.09 -4.49 -10.44
N CYS A 95 -1.75 -3.42 -10.01
CA CYS A 95 -3.04 -2.99 -10.56
C CYS A 95 -3.01 -1.50 -10.91
N SER A 96 -3.92 -1.10 -11.79
CA SER A 96 -4.11 0.27 -12.26
C SER A 96 -5.39 0.85 -11.67
N MET A 97 -5.28 1.94 -10.92
CA MET A 97 -6.45 2.63 -10.33
C MET A 97 -7.39 3.24 -11.36
N ALA A 98 -6.91 3.45 -12.60
CA ALA A 98 -7.73 3.99 -13.68
C ALA A 98 -8.63 2.93 -14.35
N THR A 99 -8.30 1.64 -14.24
CA THR A 99 -8.90 0.60 -15.10
C THR A 99 -9.28 -0.69 -14.39
N ASP A 100 -8.59 -1.04 -13.31
CA ASP A 100 -8.88 -2.27 -12.57
C ASP A 100 -9.93 -2.02 -11.48
N HIS A 101 -10.53 -3.10 -10.97
CA HIS A 101 -11.59 -3.00 -9.96
C HIS A 101 -11.08 -2.39 -8.66
N SER A 102 -11.87 -1.50 -8.06
CA SER A 102 -11.71 -1.13 -6.65
C SER A 102 -12.26 -2.24 -5.75
N TRP A 103 -11.77 -2.27 -4.51
CA TRP A 103 -12.00 -3.34 -3.52
C TRP A 103 -12.87 -2.95 -2.32
#